data_AF-A0A1Y3BDU8-F1
#
_entry.id   AF-A0A1Y3BDU8-F1
#
_cell.length_a   1.000
_cell.length_b   1.000
_cell.length_c   1.000
_cell.angle_alpha   90.00
_cell.angle_beta   90.00
_cell.angle_gamma   90.00
#
_symmetry.space_group_name_H-M   'P 1'
#
loop_
_entity.id
_entity.type
_entity.pdbx_description
1 polymer ?
#
loop_
_entity_poly.entity_id
_entity_poly.type
_entity_poly.pdbx_seq_one_letter_code
_entity_poly.pdbx_strand_id
1 'polypeptide(L)'
;MKPFDDYVNQLFRPLNIAESRTMFFSCNHVITDDKLVAIGCSNGPNNTIRLNYSYNNRNSSEIIKETGHLLVDIVKRIPKGIVIFFPSYDYQEFLLKRWEQEGILKSFEQNHKRIFREPKKNSQVQIILNNYSKFINGSPMNSAILFSVIGGKMSEGINFSDDLGRGIIVIGLPYANRNSIELMEKINHLNRISLDSGNEYYENLCMRAVNQSIGRAIRHQNDYAAIILIDERYEKLSVNSKLSDWIRSRFRHPNHHQEAISLIEKFFKHKIKSSG
;
A
#
# COMPACT_ATOMS: atom_id res chain seq x y z
N MET A 1 6.92 -4.02 14.19
CA MET A 1 6.49 -4.41 12.83
C MET A 1 5.33 -5.39 13.00
N LYS A 2 4.08 -4.96 12.79
CA LYS A 2 2.92 -5.86 12.88
C LYS A 2 2.72 -6.62 11.55
N PRO A 3 2.11 -7.81 11.57
CA PRO A 3 1.83 -8.66 12.75
C PRO A 3 3.09 -9.33 13.32
N PHE A 4 3.08 -9.66 14.61
CA PHE A 4 4.22 -10.23 15.36
C PHE A 4 3.93 -11.54 16.08
N ASP A 5 2.68 -11.98 16.11
CA ASP A 5 2.22 -13.13 16.91
C ASP A 5 2.92 -14.45 16.52
N ASP A 6 3.27 -14.59 15.25
CA ASP A 6 4.01 -15.73 14.73
C ASP A 6 5.45 -15.80 15.28
N TYR A 7 6.08 -14.69 15.70
CA TYR A 7 7.37 -14.76 16.42
C TYR A 7 7.19 -15.32 17.83
N VAL A 8 6.14 -14.92 18.53
CA VAL A 8 5.83 -15.42 19.87
C VAL A 8 5.55 -16.92 19.82
N ASN A 9 4.72 -17.32 18.87
CA ASN A 9 4.30 -18.69 18.67
C ASN A 9 5.45 -19.60 18.19
N GLN A 10 6.40 -19.08 17.40
CA GLN A 10 7.51 -19.89 16.88
C GLN A 10 8.75 -19.88 17.78
N LEU A 11 9.02 -18.81 18.52
CA LEU A 11 10.25 -18.70 19.32
C LEU A 11 10.02 -18.98 20.81
N PHE A 12 8.93 -18.48 21.39
CA PHE A 12 8.74 -18.50 22.85
C PHE A 12 7.89 -19.67 23.32
N ARG A 13 6.81 -20.00 22.59
CA ARG A 13 5.96 -21.17 22.92
C ARG A 13 6.72 -22.50 22.93
N PRO A 14 7.58 -22.83 21.94
CA PRO A 14 8.32 -24.09 21.96
C PRO A 14 9.33 -24.19 23.11
N LEU A 15 9.75 -23.04 23.66
CA LEU A 15 10.66 -22.95 24.80
C LEU A 15 9.93 -22.90 26.15
N ASN A 16 8.59 -23.06 26.17
CA ASN A 16 7.74 -22.94 27.38
C ASN A 16 7.99 -21.65 28.17
N ILE A 17 8.32 -20.55 27.48
CA ILE A 17 8.48 -19.26 28.12
C ILE A 17 7.08 -18.71 28.43
N ALA A 18 6.80 -18.52 29.72
CA ALA A 18 5.52 -17.97 30.17
C ALA A 18 5.28 -16.56 29.59
N GLU A 19 4.04 -16.25 29.22
CA GLU A 19 3.66 -14.93 28.67
C GLU A 19 3.98 -13.78 29.64
N SER A 20 3.98 -14.05 30.95
CA SER A 20 4.39 -13.10 31.99
C SER A 20 5.85 -12.65 31.89
N ARG A 21 6.69 -13.39 31.16
CA ARG A 21 8.10 -13.04 30.90
C ARG A 21 8.28 -12.30 29.57
N THR A 22 7.22 -12.16 28.78
CA THR A 22 7.24 -11.43 27.51
C THR A 22 6.48 -10.13 27.65
N MET A 23 7.14 -9.00 27.41
CA MET A 23 6.50 -7.69 27.39
C MET A 23 6.57 -7.12 25.97
N PHE A 24 5.40 -6.79 25.43
CA PHE A 24 5.30 -6.07 24.16
C PHE A 24 5.14 -4.59 24.45
N PHE A 25 6.10 -3.79 24.00
CA PHE A 25 6.04 -2.34 24.12
C PHE A 25 5.88 -1.72 22.74
N SER A 26 4.85 -0.89 22.58
CA SER A 26 4.63 -0.10 21.37
C SER A 26 4.24 1.32 21.75
N CYS A 27 4.99 2.30 21.23
CA CYS A 27 4.58 3.70 21.29
C CYS A 27 3.60 3.99 20.15
N ASN A 28 2.65 4.89 20.41
CA ASN A 28 1.84 5.47 19.34
C ASN A 28 2.75 6.20 18.34
N HIS A 29 2.33 6.21 17.08
CA HIS A 29 3.06 6.94 16.05
C HIS A 29 3.05 8.44 16.35
N VAL A 30 4.14 9.13 16.01
CA VAL A 30 4.41 10.54 16.36
C VAL A 30 3.47 11.56 15.68
N ILE A 31 2.48 11.10 14.90
CA ILE A 31 1.58 11.99 14.16
C ILE A 31 0.21 12.10 14.83
N THR A 32 -0.39 13.27 14.69
CA THR A 32 -1.76 13.57 15.11
C THR A 32 -2.78 13.07 14.07
N ASP A 33 -4.05 12.98 14.46
CA ASP A 33 -5.12 12.40 13.62
C ASP A 33 -5.37 13.17 12.33
N ASP A 34 -5.10 14.46 12.31
CA ASP A 34 -5.26 15.30 11.13
C ASP A 34 -4.15 15.11 10.09
N LYS A 35 -3.07 14.39 10.40
CA LYS A 35 -1.89 14.21 9.53
C LYS A 35 -1.96 12.97 8.65
N LEU A 36 -2.92 12.07 8.88
CA LEU A 36 -3.09 10.88 8.07
C LEU A 36 -4.55 10.66 7.71
N VAL A 37 -4.81 10.41 6.44
CA VAL A 37 -6.06 9.77 6.00
C VAL A 37 -5.73 8.38 5.46
N ALA A 38 -6.37 7.34 5.99
CA ALA A 38 -6.16 5.96 5.57
C ALA A 38 -7.49 5.36 5.11
N ILE A 39 -7.55 4.86 3.86
CA ILE A 39 -8.80 4.47 3.20
C ILE A 39 -8.64 3.11 2.53
N GLY A 40 -9.57 2.19 2.79
CA GLY A 40 -9.75 0.95 2.04
C GLY A 40 -10.76 1.16 0.91
N CYS A 41 -10.37 0.88 -0.32
CA CYS A 41 -11.24 0.95 -1.50
C CYS A 41 -11.55 -0.46 -1.98
N SER A 42 -12.77 -0.91 -1.71
CA SER A 42 -13.23 -2.26 -2.05
C SER A 42 -14.03 -2.33 -3.34
N ASN A 43 -14.50 -1.18 -3.84
CA ASN A 43 -15.38 -1.09 -5.00
C ASN A 43 -14.80 -0.09 -6.02
N GLY A 44 -15.07 -0.33 -7.30
CA GLY A 44 -14.80 0.61 -8.38
C GLY A 44 -15.72 1.85 -8.34
N PRO A 45 -15.48 2.87 -9.18
CA PRO A 45 -16.26 4.12 -9.19
C PRO A 45 -17.76 3.91 -9.39
N ASN A 46 -18.13 2.88 -10.15
CA ASN A 46 -19.52 2.54 -10.42
C ASN A 46 -20.21 1.80 -9.25
N ASN A 47 -19.48 1.49 -8.18
CA ASN A 47 -19.90 0.72 -6.99
C ASN A 47 -20.43 -0.70 -7.25
N THR A 48 -20.56 -1.13 -8.51
CA THR A 48 -21.05 -2.45 -8.92
C THR A 48 -19.97 -3.53 -8.89
N ILE A 49 -18.72 -3.16 -9.20
CA ILE A 49 -17.59 -4.09 -9.28
C ILE A 49 -16.80 -4.05 -7.97
N ARG A 50 -16.67 -5.21 -7.33
CA ARG A 50 -15.80 -5.43 -6.18
C ARG A 50 -14.36 -5.64 -6.66
N LEU A 51 -13.43 -4.87 -6.10
CA LEU A 51 -12.02 -4.88 -6.46
C LEU A 51 -11.30 -6.01 -5.72
N ASN A 52 -11.54 -7.24 -6.17
CA ASN A 52 -10.89 -8.43 -5.64
C ASN A 52 -9.65 -8.78 -6.47
N TYR A 53 -8.46 -8.53 -5.93
CA TYR A 53 -7.19 -8.91 -6.59
C TYR A 53 -6.68 -10.29 -6.15
N SER A 54 -7.56 -11.24 -5.83
CA SER A 54 -7.16 -12.64 -5.64
C SER A 54 -6.64 -13.24 -6.95
N TYR A 55 -5.93 -14.37 -6.87
CA TYR A 55 -5.33 -15.00 -8.04
C TYR A 55 -6.35 -15.28 -9.16
N ASN A 56 -7.58 -15.66 -8.81
CA ASN A 56 -8.62 -15.99 -9.79
C ASN A 56 -9.19 -14.75 -10.49
N ASN A 57 -9.22 -13.61 -9.81
CA ASN A 57 -9.91 -12.41 -10.28
C ASN A 57 -8.97 -11.32 -10.79
N ARG A 58 -7.69 -11.32 -10.40
CA ARG A 58 -6.70 -10.27 -10.71
C ARG A 58 -6.49 -10.01 -12.21
N ASN A 59 -6.85 -10.95 -13.09
CA ASN A 59 -6.72 -10.77 -14.54
C ASN A 59 -8.04 -10.31 -15.21
N SER A 60 -9.10 -10.08 -14.43
CA SER A 60 -10.38 -9.59 -14.94
C SER A 60 -10.23 -8.19 -15.56
N SER A 61 -10.61 -8.06 -16.83
CA SER A 61 -10.57 -6.78 -17.55
C SER A 61 -11.43 -5.72 -16.86
N GLU A 62 -12.57 -6.10 -16.28
CA GLU A 62 -13.49 -5.19 -15.58
C GLU A 62 -12.84 -4.60 -14.33
N ILE A 63 -12.25 -5.44 -13.47
CA ILE A 63 -11.56 -5.00 -12.24
C ILE A 63 -10.39 -4.07 -12.58
N ILE A 64 -9.62 -4.41 -13.62
CA ILE A 64 -8.47 -3.62 -14.07
C ILE A 64 -8.92 -2.24 -14.56
N LYS A 65 -9.98 -2.20 -15.37
CA LYS A 65 -10.53 -0.95 -15.90
C LYS A 65 -11.12 -0.07 -14.79
N GLU A 66 -11.97 -0.64 -13.94
CA GLU A 66 -12.57 0.07 -12.81
C GLU A 66 -11.51 0.64 -11.87
N THR A 67 -10.44 -0.13 -11.60
CA THR A 67 -9.33 0.36 -10.77
C THR A 67 -8.56 1.49 -11.45
N GLY A 68 -8.37 1.43 -12.77
CA GLY A 68 -7.77 2.53 -13.52
C GLY A 68 -8.56 3.83 -13.37
N HIS A 69 -9.89 3.77 -13.53
CA HIS A 69 -10.77 4.93 -13.33
C HIS A 69 -10.77 5.42 -11.88
N LEU A 70 -10.84 4.51 -10.90
CA LEU A 70 -10.69 4.84 -9.48
C LEU A 70 -9.39 5.61 -9.21
N LEU A 71 -8.28 5.13 -9.76
CA LEU A 71 -6.98 5.79 -9.60
C LEU A 71 -6.98 7.17 -10.22
N VAL A 72 -7.54 7.38 -11.41
CA VAL A 72 -7.61 8.71 -12.04
C VAL A 72 -8.33 9.70 -11.11
N ASP A 73 -9.44 9.27 -10.51
CA ASP A 73 -10.19 10.08 -9.57
C ASP A 73 -9.45 10.36 -8.27
N ILE A 74 -8.68 9.40 -7.77
CA ILE A 74 -7.88 9.58 -6.55
C ILE A 74 -6.68 10.50 -6.82
N VAL A 75 -5.86 10.19 -7.81
CA VAL A 75 -4.57 10.87 -8.03
C VAL A 75 -4.75 12.34 -8.38
N LYS A 76 -5.82 12.71 -9.10
CA LYS A 76 -6.08 14.12 -9.44
C LYS A 76 -6.26 15.02 -8.21
N ARG A 77 -6.62 14.46 -7.05
CA ARG A 77 -6.83 15.18 -5.78
C ARG A 77 -5.62 15.18 -4.86
N ILE A 78 -4.63 14.34 -5.13
CA ILE A 78 -3.41 14.26 -4.32
C ILE A 78 -2.36 15.17 -4.94
N PRO A 79 -1.83 16.17 -4.22
CA PRO A 79 -0.75 17.03 -4.71
C PRO A 79 0.60 16.30 -4.66
N LYS A 80 1.62 16.85 -5.33
CA LYS A 80 3.02 16.42 -5.22
C LYS A 80 3.22 14.93 -5.55
N GLY A 81 4.06 14.22 -4.80
CA GLY A 81 4.45 12.84 -5.05
C GLY A 81 3.39 11.83 -4.63
N ILE A 82 3.09 10.92 -5.55
CA ILE A 82 2.24 9.75 -5.34
C ILE A 82 3.07 8.51 -5.65
N VAL A 83 3.07 7.52 -4.77
CA VAL A 83 3.69 6.22 -5.00
C VAL A 83 2.61 5.15 -5.06
N ILE A 84 2.58 4.40 -6.16
CA ILE A 84 1.60 3.34 -6.37
C ILE A 84 2.35 2.01 -6.40
N PHE A 85 2.06 1.19 -5.39
CA PHE A 85 2.69 -0.09 -5.14
C PHE A 85 1.89 -1.23 -5.76
N PHE A 86 2.60 -2.07 -6.52
CA PHE A 86 2.11 -3.30 -7.12
C PHE A 86 2.69 -4.53 -6.41
N PRO A 87 2.00 -5.68 -6.46
CA PRO A 87 2.45 -6.91 -5.79
C PRO A 87 3.66 -7.58 -6.47
N SER A 88 3.90 -7.34 -7.76
CA SER A 88 5.08 -7.84 -8.47
C SER A 88 5.38 -7.04 -9.74
N TYR A 89 6.62 -7.12 -10.25
CA TYR A 89 7.01 -6.47 -11.50
C TYR A 89 6.20 -6.97 -12.70
N ASP A 90 5.98 -8.28 -12.81
CA ASP A 90 5.22 -8.86 -13.93
C ASP A 90 3.78 -8.37 -13.92
N TYR A 91 3.18 -8.26 -12.74
CA TYR A 91 1.81 -7.78 -12.62
C TYR A 91 1.70 -6.27 -12.85
N GLN A 92 2.69 -5.49 -12.41
CA GLN A 92 2.79 -4.08 -12.78
C GLN A 92 2.85 -3.91 -14.30
N GLU A 93 3.74 -4.62 -14.99
CA GLU A 93 3.88 -4.54 -16.45
C GLU A 93 2.56 -4.90 -17.16
N PHE A 94 1.91 -5.97 -16.69
CA PHE A 94 0.60 -6.40 -17.17
C PHE A 94 -0.48 -5.31 -17.01
N LEU A 95 -0.62 -4.74 -15.81
CA LEU A 95 -1.62 -3.68 -15.55
C LEU A 95 -1.32 -2.42 -16.34
N LEU A 96 -0.06 -1.97 -16.39
CA LEU A 96 0.33 -0.77 -17.12
C LEU A 96 0.05 -0.90 -18.61
N LYS A 97 0.30 -2.07 -19.22
CA LYS A 97 -0.04 -2.32 -20.63
C LYS A 97 -1.54 -2.22 -20.88
N ARG A 98 -2.38 -2.75 -19.99
CA ARG A 98 -3.84 -2.65 -20.09
C ARG A 98 -4.31 -1.21 -19.91
N TRP A 99 -3.79 -0.49 -18.92
CA TRP A 99 -4.11 0.91 -18.67
C TRP A 99 -3.64 1.86 -19.76
N GLU A 100 -2.57 1.52 -20.48
CA GLU A 100 -2.17 2.25 -21.69
C GLU A 100 -3.22 2.11 -22.80
N GLN A 101 -3.71 0.88 -23.03
CA GLN A 101 -4.75 0.59 -24.02
C GLN A 101 -6.08 1.27 -23.69
N GLU A 102 -6.46 1.28 -22.40
CA GLU A 102 -7.68 1.93 -21.91
C GLU A 102 -7.54 3.46 -21.76
N GLY A 103 -6.37 4.04 -22.08
CA GLY A 103 -6.13 5.48 -22.00
C GLY A 103 -5.93 6.05 -20.59
N ILE A 104 -5.92 5.21 -19.55
CA ILE A 104 -5.76 5.60 -18.14
C ILE A 104 -4.42 6.31 -17.90
N LEU A 105 -3.32 5.84 -18.51
CA LEU A 105 -2.02 6.50 -18.36
C LEU A 105 -2.02 7.92 -18.96
N LYS A 106 -2.69 8.11 -20.10
CA LYS A 106 -2.88 9.43 -20.70
C LYS A 106 -3.73 10.32 -19.80
N SER A 107 -4.76 9.77 -19.15
CA SER A 107 -5.56 10.50 -18.17
C SER A 107 -4.73 10.97 -16.97
N PHE A 108 -3.76 10.19 -16.49
CA PHE A 108 -2.83 10.66 -15.45
C PHE A 108 -2.03 11.88 -15.92
N GLU A 109 -1.45 11.83 -17.12
CA GLU A 109 -0.67 12.93 -17.69
C GLU A 109 -1.52 14.18 -17.95
N GLN A 110 -2.77 14.01 -18.42
CA GLN A 110 -3.74 15.09 -18.58
C GLN A 110 -4.12 15.76 -17.26
N ASN A 111 -4.07 15.01 -16.15
CA ASN A 111 -4.22 15.56 -14.79
C ASN A 111 -2.89 16.07 -14.22
N HIS A 112 -1.93 16.42 -15.09
CA HIS A 112 -0.61 16.94 -14.76
C HIS A 112 0.22 16.04 -13.83
N LYS A 113 0.04 14.71 -13.95
CA LYS A 113 0.83 13.72 -13.21
C LYS A 113 1.92 13.14 -14.09
N ARG A 114 3.17 13.56 -13.88
CA ARG A 114 4.31 12.95 -14.57
C ARG A 114 4.52 11.52 -14.07
N ILE A 115 4.67 10.57 -14.99
CA ILE A 115 4.86 9.16 -14.64
C ILE A 115 6.35 8.84 -14.53
N PHE A 116 6.71 8.18 -13.43
CA PHE A 116 8.00 7.52 -13.21
C PHE A 116 7.75 6.05 -12.92
N ARG A 117 8.72 5.20 -13.27
CA ARG A 117 8.64 3.76 -13.07
C ARG A 117 9.91 3.27 -12.39
N GLU A 118 9.72 2.38 -11.44
CA GLU A 118 10.83 1.65 -10.85
C GLU A 118 11.63 0.88 -11.92
N PRO A 119 12.95 1.02 -11.99
CA PRO A 119 13.76 0.37 -13.01
C PRO A 119 14.04 -1.09 -12.65
N LYS A 120 14.16 -1.93 -13.68
CA LYS A 120 14.56 -3.33 -13.51
C LYS A 120 16.03 -3.48 -13.09
N LYS A 121 16.90 -2.48 -13.31
CA LYS A 121 18.34 -2.52 -12.96
C LYS A 121 18.62 -1.72 -11.69
N ASN A 122 19.37 -2.31 -10.75
CA ASN A 122 19.73 -1.65 -9.48
C ASN A 122 20.50 -0.34 -9.69
N SER A 123 21.40 -0.31 -10.67
CA SER A 123 22.21 0.88 -11.00
C SER A 123 21.39 2.11 -11.40
N GLN A 124 20.14 1.92 -11.85
CA GLN A 124 19.27 3.00 -12.30
C GLN A 124 18.35 3.51 -11.18
N VAL A 125 18.24 2.81 -10.05
CA VAL A 125 17.31 3.14 -8.97
C VAL A 125 17.56 4.56 -8.45
N GLN A 126 18.81 4.86 -8.11
CA GLN A 126 19.18 6.18 -7.59
C GLN A 126 18.95 7.30 -8.63
N ILE A 127 19.17 7.01 -9.91
CA ILE A 127 18.97 7.98 -11.00
C ILE A 127 17.49 8.35 -11.11
N ILE A 128 16.60 7.36 -11.14
CA ILE A 128 15.15 7.59 -11.24
C ILE A 128 14.62 8.31 -9.99
N LEU A 129 15.07 7.92 -8.79
CA LEU A 129 14.67 8.59 -7.55
C LEU A 129 15.12 10.04 -7.50
N ASN A 130 16.36 10.31 -7.93
CA ASN A 130 16.89 11.67 -8.01
C ASN A 130 16.08 12.50 -9.02
N ASN A 131 15.73 11.92 -10.17
CA ASN A 131 14.91 12.61 -11.19
C ASN A 131 13.49 12.89 -10.69
N TYR A 132 12.88 11.94 -9.99
CA TYR A 132 11.57 12.08 -9.36
C TYR A 132 11.58 13.20 -8.31
N SER A 133 12.54 13.17 -7.39
CA SER A 133 12.69 14.20 -6.35
C SER A 133 12.96 15.58 -6.93
N LYS A 134 13.90 15.70 -7.88
CA LYS A 134 14.19 16.96 -8.57
C LYS A 134 12.96 17.51 -9.29
N PHE A 135 12.17 16.65 -9.94
CA PHE A 135 10.95 17.07 -10.62
C PHE A 135 9.92 17.62 -9.63
N ILE A 136 9.63 16.89 -8.54
CA ILE A 136 8.67 17.32 -7.51
C ILE A 136 9.08 18.65 -6.86
N ASN A 137 10.37 18.80 -6.58
CA ASN A 137 10.91 20.00 -5.93
C ASN A 137 11.11 21.18 -6.90
N GLY A 138 11.10 20.94 -8.21
CA GLY A 138 11.32 21.97 -9.22
C GLY A 138 10.19 22.98 -9.34
N SER A 139 8.96 22.67 -8.90
CA SER A 139 7.85 23.61 -8.86
C SER A 139 6.82 23.21 -7.80
N PRO A 140 6.18 24.19 -7.11
CA PRO A 140 5.04 23.94 -6.24
C PRO A 140 3.89 23.18 -6.92
N MET A 141 3.70 23.37 -8.24
CA MET A 141 2.62 22.74 -9.01
C MET A 141 2.97 21.34 -9.54
N ASN A 142 4.24 20.94 -9.49
CA ASN A 142 4.66 19.65 -10.03
C ASN A 142 4.11 18.50 -9.19
N SER A 143 3.52 17.52 -9.87
CA SER A 143 3.02 16.31 -9.27
C SER A 143 3.37 15.11 -10.13
N ALA A 144 3.70 14.00 -9.49
CA ALA A 144 4.22 12.84 -10.17
C ALA A 144 3.74 11.54 -9.51
N ILE A 145 3.54 10.53 -10.35
CA ILE A 145 3.25 9.16 -9.93
C ILE A 145 4.52 8.34 -10.10
N LEU A 146 4.95 7.66 -9.05
CA LEU A 146 5.99 6.64 -9.10
C LEU A 146 5.34 5.26 -8.99
N PHE A 147 5.39 4.48 -10.06
CA PHE A 147 5.00 3.08 -10.04
C PHE A 147 6.13 2.24 -9.47
N SER A 148 5.86 1.55 -8.36
CA SER A 148 6.84 0.75 -7.61
C SER A 148 6.27 -0.62 -7.23
N VAL A 149 7.15 -1.55 -6.85
CA VAL A 149 6.76 -2.92 -6.45
C VAL A 149 7.02 -3.13 -4.97
N ILE A 150 6.10 -3.78 -4.26
CA ILE A 150 6.28 -4.18 -2.86
C ILE A 150 7.37 -5.26 -2.75
N GLY A 151 8.33 -5.07 -1.86
CA GLY A 151 9.54 -5.89 -1.79
C GLY A 151 10.48 -5.69 -2.99
N GLY A 152 10.18 -4.71 -3.84
CA GLY A 152 11.06 -4.25 -4.91
C GLY A 152 12.17 -3.34 -4.41
N LYS A 153 13.07 -3.02 -5.32
CA LYS A 153 14.30 -2.24 -5.09
C LYS A 153 14.03 -0.84 -4.56
N MET A 154 12.93 -0.20 -5.00
CA MET A 154 12.54 1.11 -4.50
C MET A 154 11.72 1.07 -3.22
N SER A 155 11.20 -0.10 -2.85
CA SER A 155 10.41 -0.29 -1.63
C SER A 155 11.26 -0.71 -0.43
N GLU A 156 12.57 -0.91 -0.62
CA GLU A 156 13.53 -1.22 0.44
C GLU A 156 14.49 -0.03 0.62
N GLY A 157 14.69 0.40 1.86
CA GLY A 157 15.67 1.46 2.21
C GLY A 157 15.33 2.91 1.83
N ILE A 158 14.31 3.17 1.00
CA ILE A 158 13.93 4.52 0.58
C ILE A 158 12.78 5.08 1.43
N ASN A 159 12.87 6.36 1.78
CA ASN A 159 11.83 7.09 2.50
C ASN A 159 11.17 8.09 1.55
N PHE A 160 9.85 8.04 1.43
CA PHE A 160 9.07 8.98 0.62
C PHE A 160 8.51 10.08 1.53
N SER A 161 9.39 10.78 2.23
CA SER A 161 9.00 11.83 3.17
C SER A 161 8.52 13.09 2.46
N ASP A 162 7.69 13.85 3.15
CA ASP A 162 7.22 15.15 2.69
C ASP A 162 6.55 15.08 1.30
N ASP A 163 6.97 15.96 0.40
CA ASP A 163 6.38 16.11 -0.93
C ASP A 163 6.67 14.90 -1.84
N LEU A 164 7.59 14.01 -1.47
CA LEU A 164 7.90 12.81 -2.24
C LEU A 164 6.83 11.73 -2.12
N GLY A 165 5.94 11.79 -1.11
CA GLY A 165 5.01 10.70 -0.80
C GLY A 165 3.70 11.15 -0.17
N ARG A 166 3.09 12.24 -0.66
CA ARG A 166 1.78 12.72 -0.18
C ARG A 166 0.67 11.69 -0.37
N GLY A 167 0.77 10.82 -1.37
CA GLY A 167 -0.13 9.69 -1.55
C GLY A 167 0.62 8.37 -1.67
N ILE A 168 0.32 7.40 -0.81
CA ILE A 168 0.75 6.02 -0.98
C ILE A 168 -0.47 5.17 -1.31
N ILE A 169 -0.42 4.48 -2.45
CA ILE A 169 -1.50 3.62 -2.92
C ILE A 169 -0.96 2.20 -3.05
N VAL A 170 -1.68 1.21 -2.53
CA VAL A 170 -1.34 -0.21 -2.67
C VAL A 170 -2.44 -0.89 -3.46
N ILE A 171 -2.08 -1.55 -4.57
CA ILE A 171 -3.02 -2.32 -5.39
C ILE A 171 -2.94 -3.79 -4.98
N GLY A 172 -4.06 -4.32 -4.52
CA GLY A 172 -4.18 -5.70 -4.09
C GLY A 172 -3.43 -6.01 -2.79
N LEU A 173 -3.17 -7.30 -2.60
CA LEU A 173 -2.38 -7.85 -1.50
C LEU A 173 -1.18 -8.62 -2.09
N PRO A 174 0.07 -8.31 -1.67
CA PRO A 174 1.29 -8.94 -2.17
C PRO A 174 1.52 -10.33 -1.55
N TYR A 175 0.58 -11.24 -1.78
CA TYR A 175 0.74 -12.63 -1.35
C TYR A 175 1.86 -13.29 -2.14
N ALA A 176 2.79 -13.94 -1.42
CA ALA A 176 3.85 -14.73 -2.01
C ALA A 176 3.28 -15.90 -2.81
N ASN A 177 4.07 -16.46 -3.74
CA ASN A 177 3.61 -17.63 -4.49
C ASN A 177 3.49 -18.84 -3.56
N ARG A 178 2.25 -19.24 -3.22
CA ARG A 178 1.96 -20.39 -2.35
C ARG A 178 2.51 -21.72 -2.88
N ASN A 179 2.80 -21.80 -4.18
CA ASN A 179 3.35 -22.99 -4.83
C ASN A 179 4.88 -23.07 -4.74
N SER A 180 5.57 -22.09 -4.15
CA SER A 180 7.01 -22.22 -3.91
C SER A 180 7.25 -23.33 -2.89
N ILE A 181 8.21 -24.21 -3.20
CA ILE A 181 8.50 -25.41 -2.38
C ILE A 181 8.81 -25.01 -0.94
N GLU A 182 9.65 -24.00 -0.74
CA GLU A 182 10.02 -23.49 0.59
C GLU A 182 8.80 -23.02 1.39
N LEU A 183 7.91 -22.23 0.78
CA LEU A 183 6.73 -21.72 1.48
C LEU A 183 5.72 -22.83 1.77
N MET A 184 5.54 -23.75 0.82
CA MET A 184 4.68 -24.91 1.00
C MET A 184 5.14 -25.77 2.17
N GLU A 185 6.43 -26.11 2.23
CA GLU A 185 7.01 -26.88 3.33
C GLU A 185 6.92 -26.13 4.66
N LYS A 186 7.17 -24.82 4.68
CA LYS A 186 7.01 -23.99 5.88
C LYS A 186 5.56 -23.97 6.37
N ILE A 187 4.58 -23.82 5.48
CA ILE A 187 3.15 -23.87 5.81
C ILE A 187 2.77 -25.26 6.35
N ASN A 188 3.22 -26.32 5.68
CA ASN A 188 2.97 -27.70 6.11
C ASN A 188 3.55 -27.98 7.50
N HIS A 189 4.77 -27.54 7.75
CA HIS A 189 5.41 -27.66 9.07
C HIS A 189 4.63 -26.93 10.15
N LEU A 190 4.23 -25.67 9.92
CA LEU A 190 3.47 -24.89 10.90
C LEU A 190 2.09 -25.50 11.19
N ASN A 191 1.42 -26.01 10.16
CA ASN A 191 0.13 -26.69 10.32
C ASN A 191 0.23 -28.00 11.14
N ARG A 192 1.41 -28.63 11.21
CA ARG A 192 1.65 -29.78 12.11
C ARG A 192 1.77 -29.37 13.58
N ILE A 193 2.18 -28.13 13.85
CA ILE A 193 2.33 -27.60 15.21
C ILE A 193 0.98 -27.14 15.75
N SER A 194 0.24 -26.36 14.96
CA SER A 194 -1.07 -25.86 15.33
C SER A 194 -1.93 -25.68 14.08
N LEU A 195 -3.22 -25.97 14.23
CA LEU A 195 -4.20 -25.78 13.16
C LEU A 195 -4.19 -24.32 12.70
N ASP A 196 -4.25 -24.10 11.39
CA ASP A 196 -4.31 -22.79 10.73
C ASP A 196 -3.07 -21.88 10.84
N SER A 197 -2.05 -22.24 11.63
CA SER A 197 -0.83 -21.43 11.79
C SER A 197 -0.06 -21.23 10.47
N GLY A 198 -0.17 -22.15 9.52
CA GLY A 198 0.40 -21.97 8.19
C GLY A 198 -0.31 -20.87 7.37
N ASN A 199 -1.64 -20.79 7.42
CA ASN A 199 -2.39 -19.72 6.76
C ASN A 199 -2.14 -18.38 7.45
N GLU A 200 -2.10 -18.37 8.78
CA GLU A 200 -1.77 -17.18 9.56
C GLU A 200 -0.39 -16.64 9.17
N TYR A 201 0.64 -17.49 9.12
CA TYR A 201 1.98 -17.13 8.68
C TYR A 201 2.00 -16.54 7.27
N TYR A 202 1.26 -17.15 6.34
CA TYR A 202 1.17 -16.68 4.96
C TYR A 202 0.51 -15.28 4.84
N GLU A 203 -0.56 -15.04 5.59
CA GLU A 203 -1.16 -13.71 5.70
C GLU A 203 -0.24 -12.70 6.40
N ASN A 204 0.48 -13.14 7.44
CA ASN A 204 1.41 -12.28 8.17
C ASN A 204 2.57 -11.83 7.30
N LEU A 205 3.10 -12.70 6.43
CA LEU A 205 4.11 -12.36 5.43
C LEU A 205 3.60 -11.25 4.48
N CYS A 206 2.37 -11.40 3.98
CA CYS A 206 1.74 -10.42 3.11
C CYS A 206 1.57 -9.06 3.80
N MET A 207 1.01 -9.05 5.01
CA MET A 207 0.71 -7.82 5.73
C MET A 207 1.95 -7.12 6.29
N ARG A 208 3.04 -7.87 6.58
CA ARG A 208 4.35 -7.27 6.87
C ARG A 208 4.87 -6.45 5.70
N ALA A 209 4.80 -7.01 4.49
CA ALA A 209 5.24 -6.31 3.29
C ALA A 209 4.40 -5.04 3.04
N VAL A 210 3.08 -5.12 3.19
CA VAL A 210 2.18 -3.95 3.09
C VAL A 210 2.54 -2.89 4.14
N ASN A 211 2.63 -3.27 5.43
CA ASN A 211 2.96 -2.36 6.52
C ASN A 211 4.34 -1.70 6.33
N GLN A 212 5.32 -2.43 5.81
CA GLN A 212 6.65 -1.88 5.49
C GLN A 212 6.58 -0.85 4.37
N SER A 213 5.82 -1.12 3.30
CA SER A 213 5.68 -0.17 2.18
C SER A 213 4.97 1.11 2.60
N ILE A 214 3.83 1.00 3.29
CA ILE A 214 3.03 2.17 3.70
C ILE A 214 3.65 2.94 4.86
N GLY A 215 4.47 2.29 5.70
CA GLY A 215 5.25 2.94 6.76
C GLY A 215 6.32 3.90 6.27
N ARG A 216 6.58 3.96 4.96
CA ARG A 216 7.54 4.89 4.33
C ARG A 216 6.96 6.26 4.01
N ALA A 217 5.64 6.41 4.14
CA ALA A 217 4.89 7.61 3.78
C ALA A 217 5.14 8.80 4.71
N ILE A 218 5.39 8.52 6.00
CA ILE A 218 5.42 9.54 7.05
C ILE A 218 6.67 9.33 7.89
N ARG A 219 7.55 10.35 7.93
CA ARG A 219 8.84 10.22 8.61
C ARG A 219 8.93 10.93 9.96
N HIS A 220 8.23 12.04 10.13
CA HIS A 220 8.29 12.87 11.33
C HIS A 220 6.94 13.45 11.73
N GLN A 221 6.85 14.03 12.92
CA GLN A 221 5.61 14.54 13.51
C GLN A 221 4.87 15.58 12.66
N ASN A 222 5.61 16.37 11.88
CA ASN A 222 5.03 17.41 11.04
C ASN A 222 4.54 16.90 9.67
N ASP A 223 4.89 15.66 9.29
CA ASP A 223 4.64 15.10 7.97
C ASP A 223 3.19 14.64 7.84
N TYR A 224 2.68 14.57 6.61
CA TYR A 224 1.31 14.12 6.35
C TYR A 224 1.20 13.40 5.01
N ALA A 225 0.32 12.39 4.97
CA ALA A 225 0.09 11.59 3.77
C ALA A 225 -1.34 11.02 3.74
N ALA A 226 -1.76 10.63 2.55
CA ALA A 226 -2.92 9.78 2.34
C ALA A 226 -2.45 8.36 2.01
N ILE A 227 -2.99 7.36 2.70
CA ILE A 227 -2.77 5.93 2.41
C ILE A 227 -4.05 5.35 1.84
N ILE A 228 -3.97 4.77 0.64
CA ILE A 228 -5.11 4.15 -0.04
C ILE A 228 -4.78 2.69 -0.30
N LEU A 229 -5.60 1.78 0.21
CA LEU A 229 -5.45 0.33 0.04
C LEU A 229 -6.59 -0.18 -0.86
N ILE A 230 -6.26 -0.63 -2.08
CA ILE A 230 -7.23 -1.05 -3.09
C ILE A 230 -7.31 -2.57 -3.12
N ASP A 231 -8.21 -3.14 -2.33
CA ASP A 231 -8.64 -4.53 -2.40
C ASP A 231 -9.82 -4.73 -1.44
N GLU A 232 -10.88 -5.43 -1.86
CA GLU A 232 -11.97 -5.74 -0.92
C GLU A 232 -11.54 -6.57 0.30
N ARG A 233 -10.43 -7.32 0.18
CA ARG A 233 -9.93 -8.16 1.28
C ARG A 233 -9.44 -7.34 2.47
N TYR A 234 -9.16 -6.05 2.34
CA TYR A 234 -8.81 -5.18 3.48
C TYR A 234 -9.99 -4.94 4.44
N GLU A 235 -11.22 -5.22 4.03
CA GLU A 235 -12.41 -5.22 4.90
C GLU A 235 -12.43 -6.41 5.86
N LYS A 236 -11.80 -7.53 5.48
CA LYS A 236 -11.80 -8.74 6.30
C LYS A 236 -11.06 -8.48 7.59
N LEU A 237 -11.66 -8.86 8.72
CA LEU A 237 -11.05 -8.70 10.05
C LEU A 237 -9.67 -9.37 10.14
N SER A 238 -9.47 -10.52 9.48
CA SER A 238 -8.16 -11.22 9.46
C SER A 238 -7.04 -10.40 8.82
N VAL A 239 -7.36 -9.57 7.83
CA VAL A 239 -6.38 -8.70 7.13
C VAL A 239 -6.27 -7.36 7.85
N ASN A 240 -7.42 -6.74 8.16
CA ASN A 240 -7.49 -5.43 8.79
C ASN A 240 -6.78 -5.38 10.14
N SER A 241 -6.98 -6.40 10.97
CA SER A 241 -6.37 -6.50 12.30
C SER A 241 -4.85 -6.52 12.27
N LYS A 242 -4.25 -6.93 11.14
CA LYS A 242 -2.80 -7.04 10.90
C LYS A 242 -2.17 -5.74 10.42
N LEU A 243 -2.95 -4.71 10.10
CA LEU A 243 -2.42 -3.37 9.84
C LEU A 243 -1.76 -2.81 11.11
N SER A 244 -0.73 -1.99 10.93
CA SER A 244 -0.09 -1.27 12.03
C SER A 244 -1.11 -0.39 12.77
N ASP A 245 -1.06 -0.34 14.10
CA ASP A 245 -2.12 0.31 14.91
C ASP A 245 -2.37 1.77 14.56
N TRP A 246 -1.31 2.51 14.23
CA TRP A 246 -1.40 3.92 13.87
C TRP A 246 -2.13 4.16 12.54
N ILE A 247 -2.17 3.16 11.65
CA ILE A 247 -2.98 3.20 10.43
C ILE A 247 -4.37 2.67 10.73
N ARG A 248 -4.45 1.50 11.38
CA ARG A 248 -5.69 0.79 11.68
C ARG A 248 -6.69 1.67 12.44
N SER A 249 -6.23 2.41 13.45
CA SER A 249 -7.06 3.36 14.22
C SER A 249 -7.69 4.47 13.38
N ARG A 250 -7.11 4.77 12.21
CA ARG A 250 -7.54 5.83 11.28
C ARG A 250 -8.10 5.28 9.96
N PHE A 251 -8.10 3.96 9.81
CA PHE A 251 -8.44 3.29 8.58
C PHE A 251 -9.96 3.24 8.41
N ARG A 252 -10.43 3.83 7.31
CA ARG A 252 -11.86 3.92 6.98
C ARG A 252 -12.15 3.04 5.77
N HIS A 253 -13.34 2.46 5.74
CA HIS A 253 -13.89 1.75 4.59
C HIS A 253 -15.11 2.49 4.08
N PRO A 254 -14.93 3.47 3.17
CA PRO A 254 -16.04 4.16 2.56
C PRO A 254 -16.91 3.15 1.78
N ASN A 255 -18.22 3.23 1.97
CA ASN A 255 -19.15 2.32 1.30
C ASN A 255 -19.24 2.62 -0.21
N HIS A 256 -18.92 3.86 -0.59
CA HIS A 256 -19.03 4.34 -1.96
C HIS A 256 -17.77 5.08 -2.38
N HIS A 257 -17.46 4.99 -3.67
CA HIS A 257 -16.37 5.72 -4.30
C HIS A 257 -16.38 7.23 -3.95
N GLN A 258 -17.55 7.88 -4.02
CA GLN A 258 -17.68 9.32 -3.79
C GLN A 258 -17.29 9.72 -2.35
N GLU A 259 -17.51 8.84 -1.39
CA GLU A 259 -17.13 9.07 0.01
C GLU A 259 -15.61 9.01 0.16
N ALA A 260 -14.94 8.00 -0.43
CA ALA A 260 -13.49 7.91 -0.45
C ALA A 260 -12.85 9.17 -1.06
N ILE A 261 -13.39 9.61 -2.20
CA ILE A 261 -12.97 10.83 -2.87
C ILE A 261 -13.17 12.08 -2.00
N SER A 262 -14.32 12.20 -1.34
CA SER A 262 -14.60 13.33 -0.45
C SER A 262 -13.62 13.42 0.72
N LEU A 263 -13.26 12.27 1.31
CA LEU A 263 -12.30 12.20 2.41
C LEU A 263 -10.91 12.68 1.98
N ILE A 264 -10.43 12.21 0.81
CA ILE A 264 -9.12 12.62 0.25
C ILE A 264 -9.11 14.12 -0.05
N GLU A 265 -10.17 14.62 -0.69
CA GLU A 265 -10.27 16.03 -1.08
C GLU A 265 -10.33 16.95 0.15
N LYS A 266 -11.13 16.60 1.17
CA LYS A 266 -11.20 17.35 2.43
C LYS A 266 -9.85 17.37 3.13
N PHE A 267 -9.15 16.23 3.19
CA PHE A 267 -7.84 16.11 3.81
C PHE A 267 -6.82 17.07 3.17
N PHE A 268 -6.64 17.02 1.85
CA PHE A 268 -5.66 17.89 1.18
C PHE A 268 -6.08 19.36 1.15
N LYS A 269 -7.37 19.69 1.03
CA LYS A 269 -7.85 21.08 1.15
C LYS A 269 -7.52 21.68 2.51
N HIS A 270 -7.70 20.92 3.60
CA HIS A 270 -7.34 21.36 4.94
C HIS A 270 -5.84 21.60 5.06
N LYS A 271 -5.01 20.71 4.50
CA LYS A 271 -3.55 20.85 4.54
C LYS A 271 -3.04 22.03 3.72
N ILE A 272 -3.58 22.27 2.53
CA ILE A 272 -3.21 23.43 1.71
C ILE A 272 -3.53 24.74 2.44
N LYS A 273 -4.71 24.84 3.07
CA LYS A 273 -5.10 26.02 3.86
C LYS A 273 -4.28 26.24 5.12
N SER A 274 -3.71 25.18 5.70
CA SER A 274 -2.89 25.27 6.92
C SER A 274 -1.43 25.63 6.64
N SER A 275 -1.00 25.56 5.38
CA SER A 275 0.39 25.77 4.95
C SER A 275 0.62 27.12 4.24
N GLY A 276 -0.44 27.88 3.99
CA GLY A 276 -0.38 29.24 3.43
C GLY A 276 -0.78 30.25 4.49
#